data_AF-A0A7W0QJC6-F1
#
_entry.id   AF-A0A7W0QJC6-F1
#
_cell.length_a   1.000
_cell.length_b   1.000
_cell.length_c   1.000
_cell.angle_alpha   90.00
_cell.angle_beta   90.00
_cell.angle_gamma   90.00
#
_symmetry.space_group_name_H-M   'P 1'
#
loop_
_entity.id
_entity.type
_entity.pdbx_description
1 polymer ?
#
loop_
_entity_poly.entity_id
_entity_poly.type
_entity_poly.pdbx_seq_one_letter_code
_entity_poly.pdbx_strand_id
1 'polypeptide(L)'
;MDASQLERAYDFPGGRLRRVYRSLSLGLQPRLEEVAANQLAAPFGAGLALVQPCTAELLERDEVVGELEVGIASGRPACTAIRALHGHAITGAYLRSLPIAEIARGVSLSHTVRVFQTRRGAYVGLRYLEHPGLGFGDDFRELHADVQAAATGKRRKLDPEFLEQVARVYREALGTEPPARAVHDRFGPTTPENARRWISLARKRGFLGEAPGRGQAGEQGGQDG
;
A
#
# COMPACT_ATOMS: atom_id res chain seq x y z
N MET A 1 10.04 -3.07 -27.99
CA MET A 1 9.64 -4.09 -27.01
C MET A 1 8.13 -4.15 -27.06
N ASP A 2 7.61 -5.29 -27.49
CA ASP A 2 6.18 -5.55 -27.56
C ASP A 2 5.62 -5.53 -26.14
N ALA A 3 4.64 -4.68 -25.88
CA ALA A 3 3.98 -4.56 -24.59
C ALA A 3 2.96 -5.68 -24.40
N SER A 4 3.28 -6.91 -24.83
CA SER A 4 2.53 -8.14 -24.60
C SER A 4 2.70 -8.57 -23.14
N GLN A 5 2.07 -7.76 -22.29
CA GLN A 5 1.17 -8.14 -21.20
C GLN A 5 1.42 -9.54 -20.60
N LEU A 6 1.87 -9.53 -19.34
CA LEU A 6 1.77 -10.64 -18.40
C LEU A 6 0.29 -10.90 -18.06
N GLU A 7 -0.48 -11.41 -19.03
CA GLU A 7 -1.87 -11.81 -18.84
C GLU A 7 -1.96 -12.84 -17.72
N ARG A 8 -2.37 -12.39 -16.53
CA ARG A 8 -2.84 -13.29 -15.48
C ARG A 8 -4.35 -13.35 -15.58
N ALA A 9 -4.84 -14.42 -16.18
CA ALA A 9 -6.21 -14.83 -16.07
C ALA A 9 -6.42 -15.51 -14.70
N TYR A 10 -7.45 -15.08 -13.97
CA TYR A 10 -7.91 -15.79 -12.77
C TYR A 10 -9.16 -16.57 -13.13
N ASP A 11 -9.06 -17.90 -13.04
CA ASP A 11 -10.19 -18.79 -13.26
C ASP A 11 -10.97 -18.98 -11.94
N PHE A 12 -12.29 -18.90 -12.00
CA PHE A 12 -13.17 -19.18 -10.86
C PHE A 12 -14.44 -19.92 -11.32
N PRO A 13 -15.17 -20.62 -10.42
CA PRO A 13 -16.40 -21.29 -10.80
C PRO A 13 -17.44 -20.31 -11.38
N GLY A 14 -17.68 -20.37 -12.68
CA GLY A 14 -18.65 -19.53 -13.39
C GLY A 14 -18.08 -18.42 -14.28
N GLY A 15 -16.76 -18.27 -14.42
CA GLY A 15 -16.17 -17.29 -15.32
C GLY A 15 -14.65 -17.17 -15.24
N ARG A 16 -14.11 -16.19 -15.96
CA ARG A 16 -12.69 -15.86 -16.00
C ARG A 16 -12.54 -14.36 -15.76
N LEU A 17 -11.50 -13.92 -15.04
CA LEU A 17 -11.13 -12.51 -14.96
C LEU A 17 -9.85 -12.30 -15.76
N ARG A 18 -9.89 -11.46 -16.79
CA ARG A 18 -8.73 -11.04 -17.59
C ARG A 18 -8.36 -9.66 -17.07
N ARG A 19 -7.14 -9.54 -16.53
CA ARG A 19 -6.67 -8.27 -15.96
C ARG A 19 -6.45 -7.27 -17.09
N VAL A 20 -7.16 -6.14 -17.06
CA VAL A 20 -6.89 -5.01 -17.96
C VAL A 20 -5.74 -4.20 -17.42
N TYR A 21 -4.76 -3.97 -18.29
CA TYR A 21 -3.73 -2.97 -18.07
C TYR A 21 -4.29 -1.60 -18.39
N ARG A 22 -4.06 -0.62 -17.51
CA ARG A 22 -3.93 0.76 -17.99
C ARG A 22 -2.67 0.79 -18.86
N SER A 23 -2.83 0.95 -20.17
CA SER A 23 -1.74 1.32 -21.07
C SER A 23 -1.25 2.70 -20.64
N LEU A 24 -0.29 2.73 -19.72
CA LEU A 24 0.59 3.86 -19.58
C LEU A 24 1.72 3.58 -20.55
N SER A 25 1.66 4.21 -21.72
CA SER A 25 2.81 4.35 -22.62
C SER A 25 3.85 5.24 -21.93
N LEU A 26 4.48 4.72 -20.87
CA LEU A 26 5.55 5.37 -20.16
C LEU A 26 6.84 4.73 -20.64
N GLY A 27 7.55 5.49 -21.48
CA GLY A 27 8.90 5.14 -21.90
C GLY A 27 9.74 4.81 -20.68
N LEU A 28 10.43 3.68 -20.76
CA LEU A 28 11.37 3.16 -19.79
C LEU A 28 12.40 4.22 -19.36
N GLN A 29 12.11 4.96 -18.29
CA GLN A 29 13.08 5.49 -17.32
C GLN A 29 12.41 5.60 -15.95
N PRO A 30 13.08 5.27 -14.84
CA PRO A 30 12.61 5.55 -13.50
C PRO A 30 12.81 7.05 -13.21
N ARG A 31 12.03 7.90 -13.84
CA ARG A 31 11.84 9.27 -13.35
C ARG A 31 10.76 9.20 -12.28
N LEU A 32 10.99 9.88 -11.16
CA LEU A 32 9.98 10.22 -10.17
C LEU A 32 8.87 11.00 -10.88
N GLU A 33 7.97 10.28 -11.54
CA GLU A 33 6.82 10.91 -12.15
C GLU A 33 5.88 11.33 -11.04
N GLU A 34 5.58 12.62 -11.03
CA GLU A 34 4.57 13.21 -10.19
C GLU A 34 3.25 12.56 -10.56
N VAL A 35 2.82 11.54 -9.80
CA VAL A 35 1.44 11.09 -9.86
C VAL A 35 0.62 12.29 -9.43
N ALA A 36 -0.04 12.95 -10.37
CA ALA A 36 -0.85 14.13 -10.09
C ALA A 36 -1.74 13.83 -8.89
N ALA A 37 -1.75 14.70 -7.88
CA ALA A 37 -2.48 14.47 -6.63
C ALA A 37 -3.95 14.05 -6.86
N ASN A 38 -4.53 14.49 -7.98
CA ASN A 38 -5.89 14.18 -8.41
C ASN A 38 -6.11 12.73 -8.89
N GLN A 39 -5.03 11.96 -9.08
CA GLN A 39 -5.07 10.55 -9.46
C GLN A 39 -4.80 9.61 -8.27
N LEU A 40 -4.49 10.14 -7.08
CA LEU A 40 -4.32 9.31 -5.89
C LEU A 40 -5.64 9.24 -5.14
N ALA A 41 -6.12 8.01 -4.92
CA ALA A 41 -7.10 7.79 -3.87
C ALA A 41 -6.49 8.19 -2.51
N ALA A 42 -7.36 8.43 -1.54
CA ALA A 42 -6.92 8.66 -0.16
C ALA A 42 -5.92 7.56 0.27
N PRO A 43 -4.80 7.93 0.92
CA PRO A 43 -3.83 6.96 1.37
C PRO A 43 -4.49 5.93 2.29
N PHE A 44 -4.20 4.66 2.04
CA PHE A 44 -4.52 3.55 2.91
C PHE A 44 -3.25 3.06 3.62
N GLY A 45 -3.42 2.25 4.66
CA GLY A 45 -2.37 1.97 5.67
C GLY A 45 -0.94 1.81 5.15
N ALA A 46 0.04 2.11 6.00
CA ALA A 46 1.50 1.98 5.73
C ALA A 46 2.04 2.87 4.60
N GLY A 47 1.35 3.95 4.26
CA GLY A 47 1.83 4.91 3.26
C GLY A 47 1.59 4.40 1.88
N LEU A 48 0.50 3.67 1.70
CA LEU A 48 0.08 3.20 0.41
C LEU A 48 -1.03 4.11 -0.11
N ALA A 49 -1.05 4.34 -1.42
CA ALA A 49 -2.17 4.98 -2.07
C ALA A 49 -2.52 4.19 -3.32
N LEU A 50 -3.80 4.19 -3.67
CA LEU A 50 -4.27 3.54 -4.88
C LEU A 50 -4.31 4.58 -5.99
N VAL A 51 -3.61 4.34 -7.09
CA VAL A 51 -3.70 5.17 -8.28
C VAL A 51 -5.03 4.90 -8.96
N GLN A 52 -5.81 5.95 -9.18
CA GLN A 52 -7.11 5.93 -9.82
C GLN A 52 -7.05 6.43 -11.28
N PRO A 53 -7.98 5.97 -12.14
CA PRO A 53 -8.96 4.92 -11.89
C PRO A 53 -8.29 3.53 -11.80
N CYS A 54 -8.89 2.64 -11.00
CA CYS A 54 -8.44 1.27 -10.81
C CYS A 54 -9.62 0.35 -11.13
N THR A 55 -9.62 -0.26 -12.32
CA THR A 55 -10.74 -1.05 -12.83
C THR A 55 -10.31 -2.45 -13.24
N ALA A 56 -11.26 -3.36 -13.30
CA ALA A 56 -11.09 -4.72 -13.81
C ALA A 56 -12.28 -5.11 -14.68
N GLU A 57 -12.03 -5.88 -15.74
CA GLU A 57 -13.07 -6.46 -16.58
C GLU A 57 -13.58 -7.78 -15.97
N LEU A 58 -14.89 -7.96 -16.01
CA LEU A 58 -15.57 -9.19 -15.62
C LEU A 58 -15.87 -9.98 -16.90
N LEU A 59 -15.44 -11.25 -16.97
CA LEU A 59 -15.76 -12.11 -18.10
C LEU A 59 -16.67 -13.26 -17.70
N GLU A 60 -17.57 -13.58 -18.61
CA GLU A 60 -18.42 -14.78 -18.59
C GLU A 60 -18.22 -15.48 -19.93
N ARG A 61 -17.77 -16.75 -19.91
CA ARG A 61 -17.47 -17.52 -21.13
C ARG A 61 -16.55 -16.78 -22.12
N ASP A 62 -15.49 -16.16 -21.61
CA ASP A 62 -14.49 -15.37 -22.34
C ASP A 62 -15.03 -14.07 -23.01
N GLU A 63 -16.28 -13.68 -22.73
CA GLU A 63 -16.86 -12.40 -23.15
C GLU A 63 -16.85 -11.39 -22.01
N VAL A 64 -16.49 -10.12 -22.28
CA VAL A 64 -16.51 -9.06 -21.27
C VAL A 64 -17.96 -8.63 -21.03
N VAL A 65 -18.47 -8.93 -19.84
CA VAL A 65 -19.87 -8.64 -19.49
C VAL A 65 -20.02 -7.42 -18.58
N GLY A 66 -18.92 -6.93 -18.02
CA GLY A 66 -18.96 -5.83 -17.05
C GLY A 66 -17.61 -5.31 -16.63
N GLU A 67 -17.67 -4.27 -15.81
CA GLU A 67 -16.51 -3.61 -15.20
C GLU A 67 -16.69 -3.55 -13.68
N LEU A 68 -15.59 -3.75 -12.96
CA LEU A 68 -15.48 -3.62 -11.52
C LEU A 68 -14.53 -2.47 -11.21
N GLU A 69 -15.02 -1.47 -10.49
CA GLU A 69 -14.20 -0.37 -9.97
C GLU A 69 -13.67 -0.71 -8.58
N VAL A 70 -12.37 -0.53 -8.40
CA VAL A 70 -11.66 -0.70 -7.13
C VAL A 70 -11.28 0.68 -6.59
N GLY A 71 -11.65 0.92 -5.34
CA GLY A 71 -11.28 2.12 -4.60
C GLY A 71 -10.81 1.77 -3.20
N ILE A 72 -10.74 2.79 -2.34
CA ILE A 72 -10.47 2.63 -0.91
C ILE A 72 -11.78 2.84 -0.14
N ALA A 73 -12.25 1.80 0.55
CA ALA A 73 -13.39 1.87 1.45
C ALA A 73 -12.93 1.48 2.86
N SER A 74 -13.24 2.30 3.87
CA SER A 74 -12.84 2.04 5.26
C SER A 74 -11.34 1.77 5.45
N GLY A 75 -10.50 2.46 4.68
CA GLY A 75 -9.05 2.33 4.71
C GLY A 75 -8.50 1.05 4.07
N ARG A 76 -9.27 0.38 3.22
CA ARG A 76 -8.86 -0.87 2.54
C ARG A 76 -9.23 -0.86 1.06
N PRO A 77 -8.44 -1.51 0.19
CA PRO A 77 -8.87 -1.77 -1.17
C PRO A 77 -10.16 -2.57 -1.20
N ALA A 78 -11.16 -2.05 -1.89
CA ALA A 78 -12.47 -2.65 -2.00
C ALA A 78 -13.10 -2.36 -3.37
N CYS A 79 -14.01 -3.24 -3.78
CA CYS A 79 -14.91 -2.94 -4.90
C CYS A 79 -15.84 -1.80 -4.50
N THR A 80 -15.81 -0.70 -5.25
CA THR A 80 -16.65 0.49 -5.01
C THR A 80 -17.83 0.58 -5.96
N ALA A 81 -17.72 -0.02 -7.16
CA ALA A 81 -18.83 -0.12 -8.10
C ALA A 81 -18.66 -1.36 -9.00
N ILE A 82 -19.79 -1.89 -9.47
CA ILE A 82 -19.83 -2.89 -10.53
C ILE A 82 -20.84 -2.40 -11.56
N ARG A 83 -20.48 -2.45 -12.83
CA ARG A 83 -21.32 -1.99 -13.96
C ARG A 83 -21.40 -3.10 -14.99
N ALA A 84 -22.62 -3.39 -15.47
CA ALA A 84 -22.79 -4.23 -16.64
C ALA A 84 -22.48 -3.43 -17.90
N LEU A 85 -21.82 -4.05 -18.88
CA LEU A 85 -21.68 -3.45 -20.21
C LEU A 85 -23.01 -3.50 -20.97
N HIS A 86 -23.14 -2.65 -22.00
CA HIS A 86 -24.35 -2.60 -22.81
C HIS A 86 -24.67 -3.97 -23.42
N GLY A 87 -25.93 -4.41 -23.33
CA GLY A 87 -26.36 -5.71 -23.84
C GLY A 87 -26.13 -6.89 -22.87
N HIS A 88 -25.45 -6.66 -21.74
CA HIS A 88 -25.21 -7.67 -20.73
C HIS A 88 -26.02 -7.41 -19.46
N ALA A 89 -26.33 -8.48 -18.72
CA ALA A 89 -27.00 -8.41 -17.43
C ALA A 89 -26.13 -9.09 -16.36
N ILE A 90 -25.71 -8.32 -15.36
CA ILE A 90 -25.02 -8.87 -14.19
C ILE A 90 -26.08 -9.32 -13.18
N THR A 91 -26.29 -10.63 -13.09
CA THR A 91 -27.26 -11.18 -12.13
C THR A 91 -26.69 -11.24 -10.72
N GLY A 92 -27.56 -11.25 -9.71
CA GLY A 92 -27.14 -11.46 -8.34
C GLY A 92 -26.49 -12.83 -8.10
N ALA A 93 -26.84 -13.84 -8.91
CA ALA A 93 -26.20 -15.16 -8.85
C ALA A 93 -24.74 -15.09 -9.32
N TYR A 94 -24.48 -14.42 -10.45
CA TYR A 94 -23.14 -14.18 -10.96
C TYR A 94 -22.29 -13.36 -9.98
N LEU A 95 -22.84 -12.28 -9.40
CA LEU A 95 -22.10 -11.50 -8.39
C LEU A 95 -21.69 -12.31 -7.17
N ARG A 96 -22.53 -13.27 -6.73
CA ARG A 96 -22.21 -14.14 -5.61
C ARG A 96 -21.17 -15.20 -5.94
N SER A 97 -20.98 -15.56 -7.21
CA SER A 97 -19.92 -16.49 -7.62
C SER A 97 -18.56 -15.79 -7.78
N LEU A 98 -18.53 -14.46 -7.90
CA LEU A 98 -17.29 -13.71 -8.04
C LEU A 98 -16.53 -13.60 -6.71
N PRO A 99 -15.21 -13.90 -6.67
CA PRO A 99 -14.37 -13.63 -5.51
C PRO A 99 -14.00 -12.13 -5.44
N ILE A 100 -15.01 -11.24 -5.30
CA ILE A 100 -14.88 -9.77 -5.40
C ILE A 100 -13.73 -9.23 -4.53
N ALA A 101 -13.57 -9.74 -3.31
CA ALA A 101 -12.53 -9.29 -2.39
C ALA A 101 -11.11 -9.67 -2.87
N GLU A 102 -10.95 -10.82 -3.52
CA GLU A 102 -9.68 -11.27 -4.09
C GLU A 102 -9.36 -10.51 -5.37
N ILE A 103 -10.37 -10.28 -6.23
CA ILE A 103 -10.26 -9.46 -7.44
C ILE A 103 -9.81 -8.05 -7.05
N ALA A 104 -10.53 -7.38 -6.13
CA ALA A 104 -10.18 -6.04 -5.67
C ALA A 104 -8.74 -5.98 -5.14
N ARG A 105 -8.31 -7.01 -4.40
CA ARG A 105 -6.93 -7.11 -3.89
C ARG A 105 -5.91 -7.25 -5.02
N GLY A 106 -6.11 -8.20 -5.93
CA GLY A 106 -5.20 -8.44 -7.06
C GLY A 106 -5.07 -7.23 -7.97
N VAL A 107 -6.18 -6.56 -8.26
CA VAL A 107 -6.22 -5.34 -9.08
C VAL A 107 -5.57 -4.17 -8.34
N SER A 108 -5.83 -4.03 -7.03
CA SER A 108 -5.20 -2.97 -6.23
C SER A 108 -3.68 -3.08 -6.17
N LEU A 109 -3.13 -4.30 -6.16
CA LEU A 109 -1.69 -4.53 -6.05
C LEU A 109 -0.90 -3.86 -7.19
N SER A 110 -1.36 -3.94 -8.44
CA SER A 110 -0.68 -3.31 -9.60
C SER A 110 -0.87 -1.80 -9.69
N HIS A 111 -1.81 -1.27 -8.92
CA HIS A 111 -2.18 0.15 -8.89
C HIS A 111 -1.79 0.80 -7.55
N THR A 112 -1.15 0.07 -6.65
CA THR A 112 -0.71 0.60 -5.37
C THR A 112 0.66 1.25 -5.53
N VAL A 113 0.80 2.44 -5.00
CA VAL A 113 2.06 3.17 -4.88
C VAL A 113 2.35 3.44 -3.41
N ARG A 114 3.63 3.48 -3.04
CA ARG A 114 4.02 3.94 -1.71
C ARG A 114 4.16 5.46 -1.77
N VAL A 115 3.35 6.19 -1.01
CA VAL A 115 3.34 7.65 -0.95
C VAL A 115 4.09 8.16 0.27
N PHE A 116 4.93 9.17 0.04
CA PHE A 116 5.64 9.91 1.06
C PHE A 116 5.12 11.34 1.07
N GLN A 117 4.82 11.89 2.24
CA GLN A 117 4.44 13.28 2.35
C GLN A 117 5.70 14.14 2.53
N THR A 118 5.89 15.12 1.65
CA THR A 118 6.99 16.08 1.78
C THR A 118 6.72 17.08 2.90
N ARG A 119 7.75 17.83 3.32
CA ARG A 119 7.63 18.92 4.30
C ARG A 119 6.61 20.00 3.90
N ARG A 120 6.28 20.12 2.61
CA ARG A 120 5.29 21.06 2.06
C ARG A 120 3.89 20.45 1.90
N GLY A 121 3.68 19.21 2.34
CA GLY A 121 2.40 18.52 2.25
C GLY A 121 2.14 17.81 0.91
N ALA A 122 3.01 17.96 -0.09
CA ALA A 122 2.89 17.25 -1.38
C ALA A 122 3.19 15.76 -1.21
N TYR A 123 2.42 14.90 -1.87
CA TYR A 123 2.67 13.45 -1.90
C TYR A 123 3.61 13.10 -3.06
N VAL A 124 4.69 12.37 -2.75
CA VAL A 124 5.58 11.76 -3.74
C VAL A 124 5.32 10.25 -3.74
N GLY A 125 4.86 9.72 -4.87
CA GLY A 125 4.58 8.30 -5.03
C GLY A 125 5.78 7.54 -5.62
N LEU A 126 6.23 6.48 -4.96
CA LEU A 126 7.08 5.46 -5.56
C LEU A 126 6.19 4.32 -6.06
N ARG A 127 6.17 4.14 -7.38
CA ARG A 127 5.53 3.00 -8.02
C ARG A 127 6.55 1.90 -8.24
N TYR A 128 6.29 0.73 -7.66
CA TYR A 128 7.03 -0.48 -7.97
C TYR A 128 6.49 -1.03 -9.29
N LEU A 129 7.19 -0.76 -10.39
CA LEU A 129 6.90 -1.39 -11.67
C LEU A 129 7.61 -2.75 -11.71
N GLU A 130 6.89 -3.80 -12.10
CA GLU A 130 7.54 -5.06 -12.47
C GLU A 130 8.46 -4.78 -13.68
N HIS A 131 9.78 -4.80 -13.48
CA HIS A 131 10.74 -4.76 -14.58
C HIS A 131 11.24 -6.18 -14.85
N PRO A 132 11.01 -6.74 -16.05
CA PRO A 132 11.57 -8.05 -16.40
C PRO A 132 13.11 -7.96 -16.35
N GLY A 133 13.75 -8.83 -15.57
CA GLY A 133 15.21 -9.02 -15.55
C GLY A 133 15.99 -8.39 -14.40
N LEU A 134 15.39 -7.55 -13.54
CA LEU A 134 16.13 -6.93 -12.41
C LEU A 134 16.04 -7.68 -11.08
N GLY A 135 15.30 -8.79 -11.04
CA GLY A 135 15.05 -9.52 -9.79
C GLY A 135 14.15 -8.71 -8.87
N PHE A 136 13.08 -9.36 -8.40
CA PHE A 136 12.23 -8.77 -7.38
C PHE A 136 12.98 -8.83 -6.05
N GLY A 137 13.69 -7.76 -5.71
CA GLY A 137 14.20 -7.58 -4.36
C GLY A 137 13.07 -7.69 -3.32
N ASP A 138 13.45 -7.79 -2.06
CA ASP A 138 12.55 -7.93 -0.91
C ASP A 138 11.41 -6.88 -0.88
N ASP A 139 11.58 -5.74 -1.55
CA ASP A 139 10.62 -4.64 -1.67
C ASP A 139 9.25 -5.02 -2.25
N PHE A 140 9.17 -5.86 -3.30
CA PHE A 140 7.86 -6.24 -3.87
C PHE A 140 7.11 -7.20 -2.93
N ARG A 141 7.86 -8.09 -2.26
CA ARG A 141 7.30 -8.98 -1.24
C ARG A 141 6.79 -8.18 -0.05
N GLU A 142 7.51 -7.15 0.36
CA GLU A 142 7.10 -6.21 1.40
C GLU A 142 5.83 -5.45 1.00
N LEU A 143 5.76 -4.89 -0.22
CA LEU A 143 4.56 -4.22 -0.72
C LEU A 143 3.36 -5.17 -0.72
N HIS A 144 3.55 -6.40 -1.19
CA HIS A 144 2.49 -7.40 -1.19
C HIS A 144 2.00 -7.71 0.23
N ALA A 145 2.93 -7.88 1.17
CA ALA A 145 2.61 -8.07 2.58
C ALA A 145 1.84 -6.88 3.16
N ASP A 146 2.20 -5.64 2.80
CA ASP A 146 1.54 -4.44 3.27
C ASP A 146 0.11 -4.29 2.71
N VAL A 147 -0.09 -4.51 1.41
CA VAL A 147 -1.43 -4.50 0.81
C VAL A 147 -2.31 -5.59 1.43
N GLN A 148 -1.74 -6.78 1.68
CA GLN A 148 -2.46 -7.88 2.33
C GLN A 148 -2.79 -7.57 3.79
N ALA A 149 -1.88 -6.94 4.53
CA ALA A 149 -2.13 -6.49 5.90
C ALA A 149 -3.24 -5.42 5.94
N ALA A 150 -3.22 -4.47 5.00
CA ALA A 150 -4.26 -3.46 4.87
C ALA A 150 -5.62 -4.08 4.53
N ALA A 151 -5.68 -4.99 3.55
CA ALA A 151 -6.92 -5.64 3.11
C ALA A 151 -7.57 -6.50 4.21
N THR A 152 -6.77 -7.23 4.98
CA THR A 152 -7.28 -8.04 6.10
C THR A 152 -7.68 -7.20 7.31
N GLY A 153 -7.26 -5.92 7.35
CA GLY A 153 -7.40 -5.08 8.53
C GLY A 153 -6.64 -5.63 9.74
N LYS A 154 -5.75 -6.61 9.51
CA LYS A 154 -4.92 -7.17 10.55
C LYS A 154 -3.97 -6.05 10.91
N ARG A 155 -4.21 -5.42 12.06
CA ARG A 155 -3.30 -4.43 12.63
C ARG A 155 -1.88 -5.00 12.52
N ARG A 156 -0.94 -4.24 11.95
CA ARG A 156 0.48 -4.64 11.93
C ARG A 156 0.83 -5.12 13.33
N LYS A 157 1.31 -6.36 13.43
CA LYS A 157 1.83 -6.85 14.69
C LYS A 157 3.04 -5.97 14.99
N LEU A 158 3.06 -5.39 16.18
CA LEU A 158 4.23 -4.64 16.68
C LEU A 158 5.23 -5.68 17.18
N ASP A 159 5.87 -6.37 16.25
CA ASP A 159 6.91 -7.36 16.52
C ASP A 159 8.24 -6.69 16.89
N PRO A 160 9.20 -7.44 17.46
CA PRO A 160 10.53 -6.94 17.81
C PRO A 160 11.23 -6.22 16.67
N GLU A 161 11.21 -6.80 15.47
CA GLU A 161 11.89 -6.26 14.29
C GLU A 161 11.36 -4.87 13.92
N PHE A 162 10.04 -4.68 13.90
CA PHE A 162 9.47 -3.36 13.66
C PHE A 162 9.88 -2.34 14.72
N LEU A 163 9.92 -2.73 15.99
CA LEU A 163 10.30 -1.83 17.08
C LEU A 163 11.80 -1.47 17.05
N GLU A 164 12.66 -2.37 16.61
CA GLU A 164 14.08 -2.08 16.33
C GLU A 164 14.23 -1.05 15.22
N GLN A 165 13.45 -1.19 14.13
CA GLN A 165 13.44 -0.20 13.06
C GLN A 165 12.95 1.17 13.55
N VAL A 166 11.91 1.21 14.38
CA VAL A 166 11.44 2.44 15.04
C VAL A 166 12.54 3.07 15.89
N ALA A 167 13.26 2.26 16.67
CA ALA A 167 14.37 2.72 17.51
C ALA A 167 15.51 3.30 16.67
N ARG A 168 15.87 2.66 15.56
CA ARG A 168 16.90 3.14 14.63
C ARG A 168 16.54 4.51 14.06
N VAL A 169 15.34 4.68 13.51
CA VAL A 169 14.87 5.96 12.96
C VAL A 169 14.82 7.05 14.02
N TYR A 170 14.40 6.69 15.24
CA TYR A 170 14.40 7.61 16.37
C TYR A 170 15.80 8.14 16.71
N ARG A 171 16.82 7.26 16.72
CA ARG A 171 18.22 7.62 16.98
C ARG A 171 18.82 8.47 15.87
N GLU A 172 18.57 8.12 14.61
CA GLU A 172 19.02 8.88 13.45
C GLU A 172 18.47 10.32 13.44
N ALA A 173 17.23 10.50 13.92
CA ALA A 173 16.60 11.79 14.05
C ALA A 173 17.07 12.59 15.29
N LEU A 174 17.76 11.95 16.23
CA LEU A 174 18.15 12.58 17.48
C LEU A 174 19.13 13.74 17.21
N GLY A 175 18.74 14.96 17.59
CA GLY A 175 19.55 16.17 17.39
C GLY A 175 19.41 16.83 16.02
N THR A 176 18.72 16.22 15.06
CA THR A 176 18.48 16.81 13.72
C THR A 176 17.06 17.31 13.57
N GLU A 177 16.05 16.53 13.96
CA GLU A 177 14.64 16.92 13.94
C GLU A 177 13.85 16.20 15.06
N PRO A 178 12.58 16.58 15.35
CA PRO A 178 11.81 15.91 16.40
C PRO A 178 11.64 14.41 16.10
N PRO A 179 12.14 13.48 16.94
CA PRO A 179 12.18 12.06 16.58
C PRO A 179 10.81 11.42 16.36
N ALA A 180 9.80 11.85 17.12
CA ALA A 180 8.42 11.38 16.92
C ALA A 180 7.87 11.76 15.54
N ARG A 181 8.30 12.91 14.99
CA ARG A 181 7.94 13.32 13.64
C ARG A 181 8.69 12.48 12.61
N ALA A 182 9.99 12.26 12.78
CA ALA A 182 10.76 11.42 11.86
C ALA A 182 10.19 9.98 11.79
N VAL A 183 9.82 9.39 12.93
CA VAL A 183 9.17 8.08 12.99
C VAL A 183 7.81 8.09 12.28
N HIS A 184 6.99 9.14 12.47
CA HIS A 184 5.73 9.31 11.74
C HIS A 184 5.99 9.38 10.23
N ASP A 185 6.83 10.32 9.80
CA ASP A 185 7.10 10.58 8.37
C ASP A 185 7.69 9.33 7.68
N ARG A 186 8.50 8.53 8.39
CA ARG A 186 9.15 7.32 7.85
C ARG A 186 8.23 6.11 7.71
N PHE A 187 7.38 5.83 8.69
CA PHE A 187 6.56 4.61 8.72
C PHE A 187 5.12 4.81 8.22
N GLY A 188 4.84 5.99 7.66
CA GLY A 188 3.64 6.26 6.85
C GLY A 188 2.57 7.10 7.56
N PRO A 189 1.36 7.22 6.96
CA PRO A 189 0.23 8.07 7.33
C PRO A 189 -0.46 7.49 8.56
N THR A 190 0.30 7.40 9.63
CA THR A 190 -0.20 7.08 10.95
C THR A 190 -0.36 8.37 11.71
N THR A 191 -1.28 8.42 12.67
CA THR A 191 -1.41 9.63 13.47
C THR A 191 -0.12 9.86 14.28
N PRO A 192 0.25 11.11 14.58
CA PRO A 192 1.39 11.40 15.48
C PRO A 192 1.30 10.63 16.81
N GLU A 193 0.10 10.32 17.27
CA GLU A 193 -0.19 9.50 18.44
C GLU A 193 0.30 8.05 18.28
N ASN A 194 0.18 7.46 17.09
CA ASN A 194 0.70 6.11 16.82
C ASN A 194 2.23 6.10 16.84
N ALA A 195 2.89 7.09 16.24
CA ALA A 195 4.36 7.20 16.30
C ALA A 195 4.85 7.30 17.76
N ARG A 196 4.21 8.14 18.58
CA ARG A 196 4.51 8.23 20.02
C ARG A 196 4.29 6.89 20.72
N ARG A 197 3.17 6.20 20.43
CA ARG A 197 2.86 4.88 21.00
C ARG A 197 3.92 3.84 20.64
N TRP A 198 4.40 3.84 19.40
CA TRP A 198 5.45 2.92 18.97
C TRP A 198 6.77 3.20 19.68
N ILE A 199 7.17 4.46 19.81
CA ILE A 199 8.36 4.87 20.57
C ILE A 199 8.25 4.42 22.03
N SER A 200 7.11 4.68 22.69
CA SER A 200 6.87 4.22 24.07
C SER A 200 6.96 2.69 24.18
N LEU A 201 6.46 1.96 23.19
CA LEU A 201 6.54 0.50 23.18
C LEU A 201 7.98 0.01 22.95
N ALA A 202 8.75 0.65 22.06
CA ALA A 202 10.15 0.34 21.83
C ALA A 202 10.98 0.54 23.11
N ARG A 203 10.75 1.64 23.85
CA ARG A 203 11.36 1.88 25.17
C ARG A 203 10.99 0.79 26.18
N LYS A 204 9.70 0.49 26.31
CA LYS A 204 9.20 -0.57 27.21
C LYS A 204 9.82 -1.94 26.91
N ARG A 205 10.23 -2.18 25.66
CA ARG A 205 10.83 -3.42 25.19
C ARG A 205 12.36 -3.42 25.21
N GLY A 206 13.00 -2.32 25.62
CA GLY A 206 14.45 -2.20 25.70
C GLY A 206 15.15 -1.87 24.38
N PHE A 207 14.40 -1.58 23.31
CA PHE A 207 15.01 -1.18 22.02
C PHE A 207 15.48 0.28 22.03
N LEU A 208 14.95 1.10 22.94
CA LEU A 208 15.35 2.49 23.20
C LEU A 208 15.59 2.67 24.71
N GLY A 209 16.57 3.49 25.09
CA GLY A 209 16.80 3.85 26.49
C GLY A 209 15.61 4.59 27.13
N GLU A 210 15.67 4.91 28.43
CA GLU A 210 14.62 5.69 29.08
C GLU A 210 14.61 7.16 28.62
N ALA A 211 13.47 7.83 28.74
CA ALA A 211 13.37 9.23 28.32
C ALA A 211 13.99 10.13 29.39
N PRO A 212 14.72 11.20 29.02
CA PRO A 212 15.36 12.11 29.98
C PRO A 212 14.36 12.82 30.89
N GLY A 213 13.11 12.96 30.45
CA GLY A 213 12.02 13.51 31.21
C GLY A 213 10.71 13.45 30.42
N ARG A 214 9.59 13.77 31.09
CA ARG A 214 8.27 13.78 30.44
C ARG A 214 8.25 14.81 29.30
N GLY A 215 8.02 14.33 28.08
CA GLY A 215 7.95 15.19 26.88
C GLY A 215 9.31 15.59 26.30
N GLN A 216 10.42 15.11 26.85
CA GLN A 216 11.75 15.37 26.31
C GLN A 216 12.21 14.22 25.40
N ALA A 217 12.77 14.57 24.24
CA ALA A 217 13.44 13.62 23.36
C ALA A 217 14.85 13.34 23.88
N GLY A 218 15.22 12.06 23.97
CA GLY A 218 16.55 11.60 24.38
C GLY A 218 16.55 10.14 24.81
N GLU A 219 17.73 9.59 25.04
CA GLU A 219 17.94 8.32 25.72
C GLU A 219 18.84 8.61 26.93
N GLN A 220 18.33 8.41 28.15
CA GLN A 220 19.24 8.28 29.30
C GLN A 220 19.99 6.98 29.07
N GLY A 221 21.29 7.10 28.82
CA GLY A 221 22.13 5.95 28.53
C GLY A 221 21.96 4.92 29.63
N GLY A 222 21.46 3.75 29.27
CA GLY A 222 21.85 2.54 29.97
C GLY A 222 23.36 2.47 29.81
N GLN A 223 24.08 2.83 30.87
CA GLN A 223 25.48 2.52 31.01
C GLN A 223 25.57 1.00 31.17
N ASP A 224 25.51 0.27 30.06
CA ASP A 224 25.93 -1.13 30.00
C ASP A 224 27.31 -1.10 29.29
N GLY A 225 28.40 -1.59 29.87
CA GLY A 225 28.49 -2.74 30.78
C GLY A 225 28.95 -3.92 29.97
#